data_AF-A0A6G3XNF9-F1
#
_entry.id   AF-A0A6G3XNF9-F1
#
_cell.length_a   1.000
_cell.length_b   1.000
_cell.length_c   1.000
_cell.angle_alpha   90.00
_cell.angle_beta   90.00
_cell.angle_gamma   90.00
#
_symmetry.space_group_name_H-M   'P 1'
#
loop_
_entity.id
_entity.type
_entity.pdbx_description
1 polymer ?
#
loop_
_entity_poly.entity_id
_entity_poly.type
_entity_poly.pdbx_seq_one_letter_code
_entity_poly.pdbx_strand_id
1 'polypeptide(L)'
;MEGVALAAPDQERLSALLVGQERPPRPSALSASMTFGWRAMLKIKHVPEQLFDVTAFPIMLVLMYTYLFGGALAGSTEEYIQFLLPGIMVMSVVMITMYTGIAVNTDIAKGVFDRFRTLPIWRPAPMV
;
A
#
# COMPACT_ATOMS: atom_id res chain seq x y z
N MET A 1 -17.32 -33.99 -32.94
CA MET A 1 -17.27 -32.57 -32.54
C MET A 1 -16.06 -31.98 -33.25
N GLU A 2 -16.34 -31.23 -34.31
CA GLU A 2 -15.37 -30.73 -35.30
C GLU A 2 -14.29 -29.86 -34.66
N GLY A 3 -13.03 -30.17 -34.99
CA GLY A 3 -11.90 -29.31 -34.66
C GLY A 3 -12.01 -28.02 -35.45
N VAL A 4 -12.13 -26.89 -34.76
CA VAL A 4 -12.02 -25.57 -35.36
C VAL A 4 -10.61 -25.47 -35.96
N ALA A 5 -10.52 -25.63 -37.29
CA ALA A 5 -9.29 -25.37 -38.01
C ALA A 5 -8.96 -23.88 -37.84
N LEU A 6 -7.92 -23.58 -37.06
CA LEU A 6 -7.43 -22.21 -36.88
C LEU A 6 -6.89 -21.72 -38.23
N ALA A 7 -7.71 -20.99 -38.97
CA ALA A 7 -7.32 -20.38 -40.24
C ALA A 7 -6.07 -19.51 -40.03
N ALA A 8 -5.10 -19.63 -40.94
CA ALA A 8 -3.89 -18.81 -40.88
C ALA A 8 -4.27 -17.33 -40.86
N PRO A 9 -3.71 -16.52 -39.94
CA PRO A 9 -4.05 -15.12 -39.84
C PRO A 9 -3.70 -14.39 -41.15
N ASP A 10 -4.66 -13.61 -41.62
CA ASP A 10 -4.53 -12.78 -42.83
C ASP A 10 -3.31 -11.85 -42.71
N GLN A 11 -2.34 -12.03 -43.63
CA GLN A 11 -1.06 -11.34 -43.61
C GLN A 11 -1.22 -9.83 -43.76
N GLU A 12 -2.24 -9.39 -44.48
CA GLU A 12 -2.52 -7.97 -44.72
C GLU A 12 -3.03 -7.27 -43.44
N ARG A 13 -3.80 -7.99 -42.62
CA ARG A 13 -4.20 -7.52 -41.29
C ARG A 13 -3.04 -7.51 -40.30
N LEU A 14 -2.17 -8.52 -40.35
CA LEU A 14 -1.01 -8.61 -39.47
C LEU A 14 -0.03 -7.45 -39.74
N SER A 15 0.24 -7.16 -41.02
CA SER A 15 1.10 -6.05 -41.42
C SER A 15 0.49 -4.69 -41.06
N ALA A 16 -0.82 -4.50 -41.24
CA ALA A 16 -1.53 -3.30 -40.80
C ALA A 16 -1.43 -3.06 -39.28
N LEU A 17 -1.51 -4.13 -38.47
CA LEU A 17 -1.37 -4.04 -37.01
C LEU A 17 0.06 -3.76 -36.55
N LEU A 18 1.07 -4.28 -37.25
CA LEU A 18 2.48 -4.08 -36.89
C LEU A 18 3.02 -2.72 -37.29
N VAL A 19 2.53 -2.16 -38.41
CA VAL A 19 3.02 -0.88 -38.98
C VAL A 19 2.22 0.31 -38.47
N GLY A 20 0.93 0.14 -38.15
CA GLY A 20 0.02 1.24 -37.84
C GLY A 20 -0.18 1.57 -36.35
N GLN A 21 0.40 0.80 -35.43
CA GLN A 21 0.23 1.07 -34.00
C GLN A 21 1.19 2.17 -33.53
N GLU A 22 0.68 3.38 -33.36
CA GLU A 22 1.39 4.43 -32.64
C GLU A 22 1.71 3.96 -31.21
N ARG A 23 2.99 4.04 -30.83
CA ARG A 23 3.41 3.62 -29.49
C ARG A 23 2.76 4.55 -28.45
N PRO A 24 2.10 3.99 -27.40
CA PRO A 24 1.50 4.83 -26.38
C PRO A 24 2.55 5.72 -25.71
N PRO A 25 2.18 6.97 -25.38
CA PRO A 25 3.08 7.89 -24.71
C PRO A 25 3.46 7.35 -23.33
N ARG A 26 4.66 7.69 -22.86
CA ARG A 26 5.13 7.26 -21.53
C ARG A 26 4.24 7.91 -20.46
N PRO A 27 3.81 7.16 -19.43
CA PRO A 27 3.04 7.73 -18.33
C PRO A 27 3.86 8.79 -17.60
N SER A 28 3.20 9.89 -17.20
CA SER A 28 3.83 10.92 -16.39
C SER A 28 4.13 10.40 -14.98
N ALA A 29 5.08 11.03 -14.29
CA ALA A 29 5.40 10.71 -12.90
C ALA A 29 4.16 10.76 -11.99
N LEU A 30 3.33 11.80 -12.16
CA LEU A 30 2.09 11.96 -11.42
C LEU A 30 1.09 10.83 -11.69
N SER A 31 0.86 10.50 -12.96
CA SER A 31 -0.06 9.41 -13.33
C SER A 31 0.40 8.06 -12.79
N ALA A 32 1.70 7.77 -12.85
CA ALA A 32 2.28 6.56 -12.29
C ALA A 32 2.09 6.51 -10.77
N SER A 33 2.47 7.56 -10.04
CA SER A 33 2.31 7.63 -8.58
C SER A 33 0.85 7.55 -8.15
N MET A 34 -0.06 8.25 -8.84
CA MET A 34 -1.50 8.15 -8.57
C MET A 34 -2.02 6.73 -8.78
N THR A 35 -1.55 6.02 -9.81
CA THR A 35 -1.95 4.64 -10.08
C THR A 35 -1.48 3.70 -8.97
N PHE A 36 -0.23 3.81 -8.51
CA PHE A 36 0.29 3.01 -7.40
C PHE A 36 -0.40 3.35 -6.08
N GLY A 37 -0.59 4.64 -5.77
CA GLY A 37 -1.32 5.10 -4.60
C GLY A 37 -2.77 4.62 -4.61
N TRP A 38 -3.46 4.67 -5.74
CA TRP A 38 -4.80 4.10 -5.89
C TRP A 38 -4.82 2.60 -5.62
N ARG A 39 -3.84 1.85 -6.13
CA ARG A 39 -3.69 0.41 -5.85
C ARG A 39 -3.43 0.14 -4.38
N ALA A 40 -2.64 0.99 -3.70
CA ALA A 40 -2.42 0.90 -2.26
C ALA A 40 -3.72 1.14 -1.48
N MET A 41 -4.49 2.16 -1.83
CA MET A 41 -5.81 2.43 -1.24
C MET A 41 -6.80 1.29 -1.47
N LEU A 42 -6.77 0.64 -2.64
CA LEU A 42 -7.58 -0.55 -2.88
C LEU A 42 -7.21 -1.69 -1.96
N LYS A 43 -5.94 -1.87 -1.55
CA LYS A 43 -5.59 -2.91 -0.57
C LYS A 43 -6.32 -2.70 0.76
N ILE A 44 -6.42 -1.44 1.22
CA ILE A 44 -7.14 -1.09 2.45
C ILE A 44 -8.62 -1.51 2.35
N LYS A 45 -9.26 -1.33 1.19
CA LYS A 45 -10.64 -1.79 0.96
C LYS A 45 -10.80 -3.31 1.11
N HIS A 46 -9.79 -4.09 0.74
CA HIS A 46 -9.86 -5.56 0.81
C HIS A 46 -9.47 -6.11 2.18
N VAL A 47 -8.81 -5.31 3.03
CA VAL A 47 -8.39 -5.68 4.39
C VAL A 47 -8.83 -4.62 5.40
N PRO A 48 -10.15 -4.40 5.59
CA PRO A 48 -10.65 -3.36 6.47
C PRO A 48 -10.34 -3.62 7.95
N GLU A 49 -10.20 -4.89 8.33
CA GLU A 49 -9.83 -5.29 9.71
C GLU A 49 -8.50 -4.69 10.16
N GLN A 50 -7.49 -4.67 9.27
CA GLN A 50 -6.18 -4.14 9.60
C GLN A 50 -6.23 -2.63 9.87
N LEU A 51 -7.03 -1.90 9.09
CA LEU A 51 -7.25 -0.46 9.32
C LEU A 51 -7.99 -0.22 10.63
N PHE A 52 -8.97 -1.05 10.94
CA PHE A 52 -9.70 -0.99 12.20
C PHE A 52 -8.76 -1.22 13.38
N ASP A 53 -7.95 -2.27 13.35
CA ASP A 53 -7.05 -2.63 14.46
C ASP A 53 -6.00 -1.54 14.73
N VAL A 54 -5.32 -1.02 13.71
CA VAL A 54 -4.31 0.04 13.89
C VAL A 54 -4.89 1.36 14.40
N THR A 55 -6.21 1.54 14.30
CA THR A 55 -6.90 2.76 14.76
C THR A 55 -7.57 2.56 16.12
N ALA A 56 -8.32 1.46 16.28
CA ALA A 56 -9.10 1.16 17.46
C ALA A 56 -8.22 0.72 18.64
N PHE A 57 -7.17 -0.06 18.37
CA PHE A 57 -6.30 -0.59 19.42
C PHE A 57 -5.58 0.51 20.21
N PRO A 58 -4.93 1.52 19.59
CA PRO A 58 -4.32 2.64 20.32
C PRO A 58 -5.34 3.42 21.16
N ILE A 59 -6.55 3.66 20.63
CA ILE A 59 -7.63 4.36 21.35
C ILE A 59 -8.06 3.55 22.58
N MET A 60 -8.29 2.24 22.40
CA MET A 60 -8.66 1.33 23.48
C MET A 60 -7.59 1.34 24.58
N LEU A 61 -6.31 1.26 24.21
CA LEU A 61 -5.22 1.30 25.18
C LEU A 61 -5.17 2.62 25.94
N VAL A 62 -5.27 3.76 25.25
CA VAL A 62 -5.31 5.08 25.91
C VAL A 62 -6.44 5.12 26.93
N LEU A 63 -7.67 4.78 26.51
CA LEU A 63 -8.83 4.82 27.40
C LEU A 63 -8.65 3.86 28.58
N MET A 64 -8.28 2.61 28.33
CA MET A 64 -8.11 1.59 29.36
C MET A 64 -7.05 2.03 30.38
N TYR A 65 -5.84 2.38 29.95
CA TYR A 65 -4.76 2.77 30.87
C TYR A 65 -5.08 4.08 31.58
N THR A 66 -5.69 5.06 30.91
CA THR A 66 -6.06 6.33 31.54
C THR A 66 -7.03 6.13 32.68
N TYR A 67 -8.10 5.35 32.49
CA TYR A 67 -9.09 5.13 33.54
C TYR A 67 -8.66 4.08 34.58
N LEU A 68 -7.80 3.14 34.21
CA LEU A 68 -7.28 2.12 35.13
C LEU A 68 -6.23 2.69 36.09
N PHE A 69 -5.36 3.58 35.61
CA PHE A 69 -4.21 4.06 36.38
C PHE A 69 -4.17 5.57 36.63
N GLY A 70 -4.99 6.38 35.97
CA GLY A 70 -4.90 7.84 36.09
C GLY A 70 -5.06 8.35 37.53
N GLY A 71 -6.04 7.83 38.26
CA GLY A 71 -6.19 8.15 39.68
C GLY A 71 -5.08 7.60 40.56
N ALA A 72 -4.56 6.40 40.26
CA ALA A 72 -3.56 5.73 41.09
C ALA A 72 -2.13 6.26 40.89
N LEU A 73 -1.78 6.70 39.68
CA LEU A 73 -0.42 7.14 39.32
C LEU A 73 -0.26 8.66 39.28
N ALA A 74 -1.29 9.40 38.90
CA ALA A 74 -1.22 10.87 38.75
C ALA A 74 -2.23 11.62 39.62
N GLY A 75 -3.10 10.93 40.36
CA GLY A 75 -4.18 11.57 41.13
C GLY A 75 -5.32 12.16 40.26
N SER A 76 -5.13 12.25 38.94
CA SER A 76 -6.13 12.72 37.97
C SER A 76 -5.97 12.00 36.64
N THR A 77 -7.10 11.61 36.03
CA THR A 77 -7.15 11.06 34.67
C THR A 77 -6.77 12.09 33.61
N GLU A 78 -7.07 13.37 33.85
CA GLU A 78 -6.75 14.48 32.95
C GLU A 78 -5.25 14.78 32.90
N GLU A 79 -4.55 14.68 34.04
CA GLU A 79 -3.10 14.85 34.07
C GLU A 79 -2.39 13.63 33.47
N TYR A 80 -2.89 12.42 33.76
CA TYR A 80 -2.26 11.19 33.29
C TYR A 80 -2.33 11.00 31.77
N ILE A 81 -3.43 11.39 31.11
CA ILE A 81 -3.55 11.27 29.65
C ILE A 81 -2.52 12.13 28.91
N GLN A 82 -2.17 13.32 29.44
CA GLN A 82 -1.15 14.19 28.82
C GLN A 82 0.23 13.55 28.80
N PHE A 83 0.54 12.71 29.80
CA PHE A 83 1.76 11.93 29.86
C PHE A 83 1.69 10.65 29.01
N LEU A 84 0.58 9.92 29.09
CA LEU A 84 0.42 8.60 28.47
C LEU A 84 0.24 8.67 26.95
N LEU A 85 -0.58 9.59 26.46
CA LEU A 85 -0.96 9.70 25.05
C LEU A 85 0.24 9.78 24.10
N PRO A 86 1.24 10.67 24.28
CA PRO A 86 2.39 10.73 23.38
C PRO A 86 3.18 9.42 23.34
N GLY A 87 3.28 8.70 24.47
CA GLY A 87 3.95 7.39 24.53
C GLY A 87 3.26 6.34 23.67
N ILE A 88 1.93 6.24 23.78
CA ILE A 88 1.14 5.31 22.94
C ILE A 88 1.22 5.69 21.46
N MET A 89 1.20 6.99 21.14
CA MET A 89 1.36 7.47 19.76
C MET A 89 2.72 7.08 19.17
N VAL A 90 3.81 7.28 19.91
CA VAL A 90 5.16 6.88 19.48
C VAL A 90 5.24 5.36 19.28
N MET A 91 4.74 4.58 20.24
CA MET A 91 4.72 3.11 20.13
C MET A 91 3.94 2.65 18.89
N SER A 92 2.80 3.28 18.60
CA SER A 92 1.97 2.98 17.44
C SER A 92 2.70 3.26 16.13
N VAL A 93 3.37 4.41 16.01
CA VAL A 93 4.15 4.77 14.82
C VAL A 93 5.33 3.82 14.61
N VAL A 94 6.04 3.44 15.68
CA VAL A 94 7.13 2.46 15.62
C VAL A 94 6.63 1.11 15.09
N MET A 95 5.50 0.63 15.62
CA MET A 95 4.88 -0.62 15.18
C MET A 95 4.51 -0.58 13.69
N ILE A 96 3.83 0.47 13.22
CA ILE A 96 3.44 0.61 11.80
C ILE A 96 4.68 0.67 10.90
N THR A 97 5.73 1.38 11.32
CA THR A 97 7.00 1.48 10.58
C THR A 97 7.65 0.10 10.41
N MET A 98 7.62 -0.74 11.45
CA MET A 98 8.14 -2.11 11.38
C MET A 98 7.38 -2.96 10.34
N TYR A 99 6.04 -2.91 10.32
CA TYR A 99 5.24 -3.63 9.32
C TYR A 99 5.57 -3.17 7.89
N THR A 100 5.68 -1.87 7.67
CA THR A 100 6.10 -1.32 6.37
C THR A 100 7.51 -1.80 5.99
N GLY A 101 8.44 -1.82 6.94
CA GLY A 101 9.80 -2.33 6.72
C GLY A 101 9.82 -3.79 6.26
N ILE A 102 9.00 -4.65 6.88
CA ILE A 102 8.83 -6.05 6.48
C ILE A 102 8.26 -6.17 5.07
N ALA A 103 7.25 -5.35 4.74
CA ALA A 103 6.64 -5.34 3.40
C ALA A 103 7.65 -4.94 2.33
N VAL A 104 8.42 -3.86 2.56
CA VAL A 104 9.48 -3.40 1.66
C VAL A 104 10.57 -4.45 1.51
N ASN A 105 11.01 -5.07 2.62
CA ASN A 105 11.98 -6.16 2.57
C ASN A 105 11.47 -7.35 1.74
N THR A 106 10.19 -7.71 1.89
CA THR A 106 9.55 -8.77 1.11
C THR A 106 9.53 -8.46 -0.38
N ASP A 107 9.22 -7.22 -0.75
CA ASP A 107 9.23 -6.77 -2.16
C ASP A 107 10.63 -6.82 -2.77
N ILE A 108 11.66 -6.46 -2.00
CA ILE A 108 13.06 -6.60 -2.40
C ILE A 108 13.42 -8.09 -2.57
N ALA A 109 13.12 -8.93 -1.58
CA ALA A 109 13.44 -10.36 -1.60
C ALA A 109 12.76 -11.10 -2.76
N LYS A 110 11.57 -10.68 -3.17
CA LYS A 110 10.83 -11.24 -4.32
C LYS A 110 11.27 -10.66 -5.68
N GLY A 111 12.22 -9.74 -5.71
CA GLY A 111 12.70 -9.08 -6.93
C GLY A 111 11.64 -8.21 -7.63
N VAL A 112 10.66 -7.69 -6.87
CA VAL A 112 9.57 -6.86 -7.42
C VAL A 112 10.13 -5.56 -8.01
N PHE A 113 11.09 -4.94 -7.32
CA PHE A 113 11.77 -3.72 -7.78
C PHE A 113 12.50 -3.92 -9.11
N ASP A 114 13.14 -5.07 -9.33
CA ASP A 114 13.83 -5.36 -10.59
C ASP A 114 12.86 -5.46 -11.77
N ARG A 115 11.67 -6.03 -11.55
CA ARG A 115 10.60 -6.07 -12.55
C ARG A 115 10.04 -4.67 -12.85
N PHE A 116 9.92 -3.80 -11.85
CA PHE A 116 9.52 -2.41 -12.10
C PHE A 116 10.56 -1.62 -12.89
N ARG A 117 11.86 -1.93 -12.73
CA ARG A 117 12.94 -1.27 -13.49
C ARG A 117 12.89 -1.55 -15.00
N THR A 118 12.28 -2.64 -15.43
CA THR A 118 12.12 -2.96 -16.87
C THR A 118 10.88 -2.30 -17.49
N LEU A 119 9.96 -1.77 -16.68
CA LEU A 119 8.76 -1.09 -17.15
C LEU A 119 9.04 0.40 -17.44
N PRO A 120 8.37 1.00 -18.45
CA PRO A 120 8.54 2.41 -18.80
C PRO A 120 7.77 3.34 -17.85
N ILE A 121 8.02 3.26 -16.55
CA ILE A 121 7.38 4.07 -15.48
C ILE A 121 8.41 4.89 -14.71
N TRP A 122 7.95 5.93 -13.99
CA TRP A 122 8.82 6.70 -13.11
C TRP A 122 9.29 5.82 -11.94
N ARG A 123 10.61 5.69 -11.74
CA ARG A 123 11.22 4.73 -10.80
C ARG A 123 10.74 4.86 -9.35
N PRO A 124 10.49 6.06 -8.80
CA PRO A 124 9.96 6.21 -7.44
C PRO A 124 8.47 5.89 -7.30
N ALA A 125 7.71 5.77 -8.39
CA ALA A 125 6.25 5.60 -8.34
C ALA A 125 5.77 4.35 -7.56
N PRO A 126 6.50 3.23 -7.47
CA PRO A 126 6.08 2.11 -6.64
C PRO A 126 6.27 2.29 -5.13
N MET A 127 6.97 3.34 -4.67
CA MET A 127 7.23 3.59 -3.24
C MET A 127 6.18 4.49 -2.56
N VAL A 128 5.21 5.02 -3.32
CA VAL A 128 4.09 5.81 -2.77
C VAL A 128 2.94 4.95 -2.27
#